data_AF-M7D277-F1
#
_entry.id   AF-M7D277-F1
#
_cell.length_a   1.000
_cell.length_b   1.000
_cell.length_c   1.000
_cell.angle_alpha   90.00
_cell.angle_beta   90.00
_cell.angle_gamma   90.00
#
_symmetry.space_group_name_H-M   'P 1'
#
loop_
_entity.id
_entity.type
_entity.pdbx_description
1 polymer ?
#
loop_
_entity_poly.entity_id
_entity_poly.type
_entity_poly.pdbx_seq_one_letter_code
_entity_poly.pdbx_strand_id
1 'polypeptide(L)'
;MASDSYHEPINELSDDTRDMHRAISSLMEEFEAVDWYNQRVDACKDPELKAILEHNRDEEKEHAAMVLEWIRRKDPTMDKHLKEFLFRDGPIGHHD
;
A
#
# COMPACT_ATOMS: atom_id res chain seq x y z
N MET A 1 5.91 -9.95 -12.46
CA MET A 1 5.84 -10.25 -11.01
C MET A 1 6.72 -9.24 -10.33
N ALA A 2 6.12 -8.37 -9.53
CA ALA A 2 6.84 -7.38 -8.73
C ALA A 2 7.52 -8.10 -7.54
N SER A 3 8.71 -7.61 -7.15
CA SER A 3 9.37 -7.79 -5.83
C SER A 3 10.45 -8.84 -5.56
N ASP A 4 11.02 -9.59 -6.52
CA ASP A 4 12.12 -10.51 -6.14
C ASP A 4 13.49 -9.85 -5.91
N SER A 5 13.64 -8.53 -6.02
CA SER A 5 14.97 -7.91 -5.91
C SER A 5 15.02 -6.55 -5.24
N TYR A 6 15.95 -6.44 -4.29
CA TYR A 6 16.70 -5.21 -4.11
C TYR A 6 17.37 -4.81 -5.43
N HIS A 7 17.33 -3.53 -5.78
CA HIS A 7 17.99 -3.02 -6.99
C HIS A 7 19.51 -2.82 -6.82
N GLU A 8 20.00 -2.89 -5.59
CA GLU A 8 21.40 -2.77 -5.21
C GLU A 8 21.83 -3.98 -4.36
N PRO A 9 23.12 -4.30 -4.28
CA PRO A 9 23.62 -5.38 -3.42
C PRO A 9 23.19 -5.17 -1.96
N ILE A 10 22.58 -6.18 -1.34
CA ILE A 10 22.01 -6.09 0.01
C ILE A 10 23.06 -5.67 1.06
N ASN A 11 24.30 -6.10 0.88
CA ASN A 11 25.43 -5.78 1.75
C ASN A 11 25.89 -4.32 1.65
N GLU A 12 25.41 -3.56 0.67
CA GLU A 12 25.65 -2.12 0.53
C GLU A 12 24.50 -1.27 1.10
N LEU A 13 23.41 -1.90 1.53
CA LEU A 13 22.25 -1.24 2.08
C LEU A 13 22.32 -1.20 3.62
N SER A 14 21.96 -0.05 4.19
CA SER A 14 21.77 0.06 5.64
C SER A 14 20.56 -0.77 6.09
N ASP A 15 20.53 -1.13 7.38
CA ASP A 15 19.39 -1.83 7.95
C ASP A 15 18.11 -0.99 7.87
N ASP A 16 18.20 0.33 8.07
CA ASP A 16 17.05 1.25 7.92
C ASP A 16 16.49 1.25 6.49
N THR A 17 17.35 1.25 5.46
CA THR A 17 16.91 1.17 4.06
C THR A 17 16.25 -0.17 3.76
N ARG A 18 16.79 -1.26 4.31
CA ARG A 18 16.21 -2.59 4.13
C ARG A 18 14.86 -2.71 4.85
N ASP A 19 14.70 -2.12 6.03
CA ASP A 19 13.42 -2.08 6.74
C ASP A 19 12.38 -1.24 6.00
N MET A 20 12.78 -0.08 5.47
CA MET A 20 11.91 0.72 4.60
C MET A 20 11.52 -0.03 3.32
N HIS A 21 12.45 -0.75 2.69
CA HIS A 21 12.15 -1.60 1.53
C HIS A 21 11.11 -2.67 1.88
N ARG A 22 11.25 -3.36 3.01
CA ARG A 22 10.25 -4.34 3.47
C ARG A 22 8.87 -3.68 3.62
N ALA A 23 8.80 -2.53 4.27
CA ALA A 23 7.54 -1.82 4.47
C ALA A 23 6.91 -1.38 3.13
N ILE A 24 7.68 -0.84 2.20
CA ILE A 24 7.19 -0.41 0.88
C ILE A 24 6.70 -1.61 0.07
N SER A 25 7.48 -2.69 0.00
CA SER A 25 7.09 -3.90 -0.74
C SER A 25 5.81 -4.51 -0.17
N SER A 26 5.68 -4.62 1.16
CA SER A 26 4.44 -5.09 1.79
C SER A 26 3.26 -4.16 1.47
N LEU A 27 3.43 -2.83 1.56
CA LEU A 27 2.36 -1.90 1.18
C LEU A 27 1.93 -2.04 -0.28
N MET A 28 2.89 -2.30 -1.20
CA MET A 28 2.59 -2.57 -2.61
C MET A 28 1.78 -3.85 -2.77
N GLU A 29 2.17 -4.93 -2.08
CA GLU A 29 1.46 -6.22 -2.08
C GLU A 29 0.01 -6.08 -1.59
N GLU A 30 -0.22 -5.31 -0.51
CA GLU A 30 -1.57 -5.06 0.00
C GLU A 30 -2.44 -4.33 -1.03
N PHE A 31 -1.90 -3.32 -1.71
CA PHE A 31 -2.66 -2.62 -2.76
C PHE A 31 -2.88 -3.48 -4.02
N GLU A 32 -1.94 -4.36 -4.38
CA GLU A 32 -2.15 -5.37 -5.43
C GLU A 32 -3.29 -6.32 -5.05
N ALA A 33 -3.32 -6.79 -3.80
CA ALA A 33 -4.38 -7.66 -3.30
C ALA A 33 -5.75 -6.95 -3.32
N VAL A 34 -5.83 -5.69 -2.87
CA VAL A 34 -7.06 -4.87 -2.94
C VAL A 34 -7.56 -4.76 -4.39
N ASP A 35 -6.68 -4.46 -5.35
CA ASP A 35 -7.05 -4.36 -6.77
C ASP A 35 -7.55 -5.70 -7.32
N TRP A 36 -6.80 -6.78 -7.09
CA TRP A 36 -7.18 -8.11 -7.57
C TRP A 36 -8.50 -8.58 -6.97
N TYR A 37 -8.72 -8.36 -5.67
CA TYR A 37 -10.00 -8.70 -5.05
C TYR A 37 -11.14 -7.86 -5.61
N ASN A 38 -10.96 -6.56 -5.85
CA ASN A 38 -11.99 -5.73 -6.49
C ASN A 38 -12.41 -6.29 -7.85
N GLN A 39 -11.44 -6.62 -8.71
CA GLN A 39 -11.72 -7.20 -10.02
C GLN A 39 -12.47 -8.54 -9.91
N ARG A 40 -12.07 -9.39 -8.96
CA ARG A 40 -12.73 -10.67 -8.69
C ARG A 40 -14.15 -10.48 -8.17
N VAL A 41 -14.37 -9.56 -7.24
CA VAL A 41 -15.68 -9.23 -6.66
C VAL A 41 -16.67 -8.80 -7.75
N ASP A 42 -16.23 -7.97 -8.71
CA ASP A 42 -17.07 -7.53 -9.83
C ASP A 42 -17.39 -8.69 -10.80
N ALA A 43 -16.42 -9.56 -11.06
CA ALA A 43 -16.59 -10.70 -11.96
C ALA A 43 -17.34 -11.89 -11.33
N CYS A 44 -17.30 -12.03 -9.99
CA CYS A 44 -17.77 -13.21 -9.26
C CYS A 44 -19.29 -13.43 -9.43
N LYS A 45 -19.68 -14.70 -9.64
CA LYS A 45 -21.07 -15.11 -9.84
C LYS A 45 -21.65 -15.87 -8.65
N ASP A 46 -20.80 -16.33 -7.74
CA ASP A 46 -21.20 -17.02 -6.52
C ASP A 46 -21.28 -16.01 -5.35
N PRO A 47 -22.45 -15.83 -4.72
CA PRO A 47 -22.61 -14.86 -3.63
C PRO A 47 -21.81 -15.16 -2.37
N GLU A 48 -21.59 -16.44 -2.05
CA GLU A 48 -20.83 -16.84 -0.86
C GLU A 48 -19.35 -16.54 -1.04
N LEU A 49 -18.79 -16.91 -2.21
CA LEU A 49 -17.42 -16.53 -2.55
C LEU A 49 -17.26 -15.01 -2.63
N LYS A 50 -18.23 -14.30 -3.22
CA LYS A 50 -18.18 -12.83 -3.30
C LYS A 50 -18.05 -12.18 -1.92
N ALA A 51 -18.82 -12.65 -0.93
CA ALA A 51 -18.74 -12.14 0.43
C ALA A 51 -17.35 -12.35 1.07
N ILE A 52 -16.73 -13.50 0.83
CA ILE A 52 -15.35 -13.79 1.31
C ILE A 52 -14.35 -12.85 0.64
N LEU A 53 -14.45 -12.65 -0.68
CA LEU A 53 -13.53 -11.77 -1.41
C LEU A 53 -13.68 -10.30 -0.99
N GLU A 54 -14.91 -9.83 -0.73
CA GLU A 54 -15.18 -8.50 -0.21
C GLU A 54 -14.59 -8.30 1.20
N HIS A 55 -14.78 -9.29 2.07
CA HIS A 55 -14.20 -9.30 3.42
C HIS A 55 -12.67 -9.16 3.36
N ASN A 56 -12.00 -10.07 2.64
CA ASN A 56 -10.55 -10.07 2.55
C ASN A 56 -10.03 -8.75 1.96
N ARG A 57 -10.64 -8.26 0.87
CA ARG A 57 -10.29 -6.97 0.27
C ARG A 57 -10.30 -5.82 1.28
N ASP A 58 -11.30 -5.80 2.15
CA ASP A 58 -11.45 -4.70 3.10
C ASP A 58 -10.49 -4.83 4.28
N GLU A 59 -10.09 -6.05 4.68
CA GLU A 59 -8.99 -6.28 5.62
C GLU A 59 -7.62 -5.84 5.06
N GLU A 60 -7.32 -6.08 3.78
CA GLU A 60 -6.03 -5.64 3.20
C GLU A 60 -5.88 -4.10 3.22
N LYS A 61 -6.99 -3.35 3.20
CA LYS A 61 -6.95 -1.88 3.37
C LYS A 61 -6.52 -1.47 4.77
N GLU A 62 -6.86 -2.27 5.79
CA GLU A 62 -6.36 -2.08 7.15
C GLU A 62 -4.85 -2.35 7.20
N HIS A 63 -4.39 -3.47 6.62
CA HIS A 63 -2.97 -3.79 6.52
C HIS A 63 -2.17 -2.69 5.82
N ALA A 64 -2.66 -2.20 4.68
CA ALA A 64 -2.06 -1.09 3.96
C ALA A 64 -1.98 0.19 4.83
N ALA A 65 -3.04 0.53 5.55
CA ALA A 65 -3.07 1.70 6.43
C ALA A 65 -2.06 1.58 7.60
N MET A 66 -1.94 0.39 8.19
CA MET A 66 -1.00 0.11 9.28
C MET A 66 0.46 0.28 8.82
N VAL A 67 0.80 -0.26 7.66
CA VAL A 67 2.15 -0.17 7.10
C VAL A 67 2.48 1.26 6.67
N LEU A 68 1.53 1.95 6.02
CA LEU A 68 1.70 3.35 5.62
C LEU A 68 1.95 4.26 6.84
N GLU A 69 1.28 4.02 7.96
CA GLU A 69 1.51 4.78 9.20
C GLU A 69 2.92 4.53 9.76
N TRP A 70 3.45 3.31 9.68
CA TRP A 70 4.83 3.04 10.07
C TRP A 70 5.82 3.83 9.19
N ILE A 71 5.61 3.83 7.87
CA ILE A 71 6.41 4.60 6.90
C ILE A 71 6.36 6.09 7.25
N ARG A 72 5.16 6.65 7.48
CA ARG A 72 4.96 8.07 7.85
C ARG A 72 5.79 8.45 9.08
N ARG A 73 5.86 7.58 10.10
CA ARG A 73 6.64 7.85 11.32
C ARG A 73 8.15 7.83 11.11
N LYS A 74 8.63 7.21 10.02
CA LYS A 74 10.05 7.02 9.72
C LYS A 74 10.57 7.93 8.62
N ASP A 75 9.69 8.48 7.78
CA ASP A 75 10.04 9.38 6.69
C ASP A 75 9.36 10.77 6.87
N PRO A 76 10.11 11.79 7.33
CA PRO A 76 9.59 13.15 7.49
C PRO A 76 9.07 13.79 6.20
N THR A 77 9.59 13.40 5.04
CA THR A 77 9.14 13.90 3.74
C THR A 77 7.78 13.30 3.39
N MET A 78 7.62 11.99 3.62
CA MET A 78 6.32 11.32 3.51
C MET A 78 5.29 11.95 4.46
N ASP A 79 5.65 12.18 5.73
CA ASP A 79 4.76 12.84 6.72
C ASP A 79 4.27 14.21 6.25
N LYS A 80 5.18 15.04 5.73
CA LYS A 80 4.83 16.35 5.17
C LYS A 80 3.75 16.21 4.08
N HIS A 81 3.98 15.35 3.09
CA HIS A 81 3.06 15.22 1.96
C HIS A 81 1.74 14.56 2.35
N LEU A 82 1.74 13.55 3.22
CA LEU A 82 0.50 12.94 3.71
C LEU A 82 -0.38 13.97 4.45
N LYS A 83 0.21 14.87 5.25
CA LYS A 83 -0.53 15.98 5.92
C LYS A 83 -1.02 17.07 4.96
N GLU A 84 -0.30 17.28 3.87
CA GLU A 84 -0.64 18.23 2.82
C GLU A 84 -1.89 17.78 2.06
N PHE A 85 -1.95 16.50 1.67
CA PHE A 85 -2.95 15.99 0.73
C PHE A 85 -4.11 15.20 1.37
N LEU A 86 -3.89 14.48 2.47
CA LEU A 86 -4.96 13.65 3.06
C LEU A 86 -5.99 14.50 3.83
N PHE A 87 -7.24 14.05 3.79
CA PHE A 87 -8.36 14.63 4.53
C PHE A 87 -8.65 16.10 4.19
N ARG A 88 -8.44 16.49 2.93
CA ARG A 88 -8.77 17.81 2.38
C ARG A 88 -9.88 17.69 1.35
N ASP A 89 -10.74 18.70 1.30
CA ASP A 89 -11.70 18.88 0.21
C ASP A 89 -11.07 19.71 -0.93
N GLY A 90 -11.57 19.53 -2.15
CA GLY A 90 -11.13 20.26 -3.33
C GLY A 90 -10.16 19.47 -4.23
N PRO A 91 -9.66 20.09 -5.32
CA PRO A 91 -8.72 19.44 -6.24
C PRO A 91 -7.40 19.05 -5.53
N ILE A 92 -6.89 17.84 -5.81
CA ILE A 92 -5.65 17.30 -5.18
C ILE A 92 -4.37 17.84 -5.84
N GLY A 93 -4.39 18.09 -7.16
CA GLY A 93 -3.22 18.56 -7.90
C GLY A 93 -3.08 20.09 -7.90
N HIS A 94 -1.84 20.59 -7.78
CA HIS A 94 -1.48 21.98 -8.04
C HIS A 94 -0.55 22.08 -9.26
N HIS A 95 -1.01 22.76 -10.31
CA HIS A 95 -0.17 23.58 -11.18
C HIS A 95 -1.05 24.72 -11.73
N ASP A 96 -0.85 25.91 -11.18
CA ASP A 96 -0.52 27.05 -12.04
C ASP A 96 1.00 27.01 -12.29
#